data_AF-A0A8T4I426-F1
#
_entry.id   AF-A0A8T4I426-F1
#
_cell.length_a   1.000
_cell.length_b   1.000
_cell.length_c   1.000
_cell.angle_alpha   90.00
_cell.angle_beta   90.00
_cell.angle_gamma   90.00
#
_symmetry.space_group_name_H-M   'P 1'
#
loop_
_entity.id
_entity.type
_entity.pdbx_description
1 polymer ?
#
loop_
_entity_poly.entity_id
_entity_poly.type
_entity_poly.pdbx_seq_one_letter_code
_entity_poly.pdbx_strand_id
1 'polypeptide(L)'
;VLLSHLECVPSTASLARGYGKPMVVVCHNTHLPTFRHMAAGQTALAVYNSLWMQAEAELFFAEYPKSVRPARSLVVRPPVF
;
A
#
# COMPACT_ATOMS: atom_id res chain seq x y z
N VAL A 1 12.51 -4.54 7.83
CA VAL A 1 11.27 -4.17 7.10
C VAL A 1 10.85 -2.80 7.61
N LEU A 2 10.33 -1.92 6.75
CA LEU A 2 9.71 -0.66 7.17
C LEU A 2 8.20 -0.74 6.93
N LEU A 3 7.43 -0.15 7.85
CA LEU A 3 5.97 -0.11 7.83
C LEU A 3 5.54 1.36 7.87
N SER A 4 4.58 1.73 7.02
CA SER A 4 4.02 3.09 7.05
C SER A 4 2.57 3.13 6.60
N HIS A 5 1.99 4.31 6.73
CA HIS A 5 0.57 4.59 6.55
C HIS A 5 0.39 6.05 6.10
N LEU A 6 -0.58 6.28 5.19
CA LEU A 6 -0.96 7.61 4.70
C LEU A 6 0.20 8.53 4.29
N GLU A 7 0.28 9.73 4.89
CA GLU A 7 1.18 10.83 4.55
C GLU A 7 2.65 10.50 4.82
N CYS A 8 2.92 9.51 5.69
CA CYS A 8 4.27 9.04 5.97
C CYS A 8 4.79 8.05 4.91
N VAL A 9 3.94 7.52 4.03
CA VAL A 9 4.33 6.51 3.05
C VAL A 9 5.40 7.02 2.09
N PRO A 10 5.32 8.23 1.50
CA PRO A 10 6.34 8.71 0.58
C PRO A 10 7.74 8.83 1.21
N SER A 11 7.83 9.41 2.41
CA SER A 11 9.11 9.58 3.12
C SER A 11 9.68 8.23 3.58
N THR A 12 8.84 7.36 4.13
CA THR A 12 9.25 6.03 4.58
C THR A 12 9.67 5.14 3.41
N ALA A 13 8.99 5.24 2.26
CA ALA A 13 9.37 4.52 1.06
C ALA A 13 10.72 4.98 0.50
N SER A 14 11.02 6.29 0.56
CA SER A 14 12.34 6.81 0.20
C SER A 14 13.43 6.19 1.08
N LEU A 15 13.19 6.13 2.39
CA LEU A 15 14.09 5.49 3.34
C LEU A 15 14.25 3.98 3.06
N ALA A 16 13.15 3.28 2.78
CA ALA A 16 13.14 1.85 2.48
C ALA A 16 14.03 1.55 1.26
N ARG A 17 13.88 2.32 0.19
CA ARG A 17 14.71 2.20 -1.02
C ARG A 17 16.18 2.50 -0.74
N GLY A 18 16.47 3.60 -0.02
CA GLY A 18 17.84 4.00 0.31
C GLY A 18 18.61 2.95 1.10
N TYR A 19 17.94 2.21 1.97
CA TYR A 19 18.54 1.16 2.81
C TYR A 19 18.29 -0.26 2.31
N GLY A 20 17.71 -0.44 1.12
CA GLY A 20 17.39 -1.75 0.55
C GLY A 20 16.48 -2.59 1.46
N LYS A 21 15.57 -1.97 2.21
CA LYS A 21 14.64 -2.66 3.12
C LYS A 21 13.27 -2.83 2.45
N PRO A 22 12.60 -3.99 2.63
CA PRO A 22 11.23 -4.17 2.17
C PRO A 22 10.28 -3.17 2.82
N MET A 23 9.35 -2.63 2.02
CA MET A 23 8.31 -1.69 2.43
C MET A 23 6.95 -2.39 2.58
N VAL A 24 6.27 -2.15 3.70
CA VAL A 24 4.88 -2.56 3.94
C VAL A 24 4.04 -1.30 4.08
N VAL A 25 2.92 -1.25 3.38
CA VAL A 25 1.99 -0.11 3.44
C VAL A 25 0.66 -0.58 3.99
N VAL A 26 0.23 0.04 5.09
CA VAL A 26 -1.13 -0.13 5.62
C VAL A 26 -2.02 0.88 4.92
N CYS A 27 -3.09 0.38 4.32
CA CYS A 27 -4.06 1.16 3.58
C CYS A 27 -5.40 1.06 4.32
N HIS A 28 -5.95 2.22 4.71
CA HIS A 28 -7.13 2.29 5.58
C HIS A 28 -8.29 3.13 5.03
N ASN A 29 -8.15 3.70 3.84
CA ASN A 29 -9.19 4.45 3.14
C ASN A 29 -9.03 4.30 1.63
N THR A 30 -10.09 4.55 0.88
CA THR A 30 -10.13 4.40 -0.59
C THR A 30 -9.82 5.71 -1.33
N HIS A 31 -9.26 6.72 -0.64
CA HIS A 31 -8.87 7.96 -1.30
C HIS A 31 -7.67 7.74 -2.19
N LEU A 32 -7.69 8.42 -3.34
CA LEU A 32 -6.66 8.33 -4.38
C LEU A 32 -5.21 8.50 -3.85
N PRO A 33 -4.90 9.40 -2.90
CA PRO A 33 -3.55 9.51 -2.34
C PRO A 33 -3.05 8.22 -1.69
N THR A 34 -3.90 7.46 -1.01
CA THR A 34 -3.53 6.19 -0.37
C THR A 34 -2.96 5.22 -1.40
N PHE A 35 -3.67 5.02 -2.51
CA PHE A 35 -3.23 4.12 -3.56
C PHE A 35 -2.01 4.65 -4.34
N ARG A 36 -1.97 5.95 -4.62
CA ARG A 36 -0.81 6.59 -5.26
C ARG A 36 0.47 6.45 -4.43
N HIS A 37 0.39 6.70 -3.12
CA HIS A 37 1.55 6.58 -2.24
C HIS A 37 1.99 5.13 -2.08
N MET A 38 1.04 4.20 -1.95
CA MET A 38 1.34 2.76 -1.95
C MET A 38 2.02 2.31 -3.25
N ALA A 39 1.57 2.79 -4.41
CA ALA A 39 2.15 2.44 -5.71
C ALA A 39 3.58 2.99 -5.89
N ALA A 40 3.86 4.20 -5.37
CA ALA A 40 5.18 4.83 -5.45
C ALA A 40 6.25 4.16 -4.56
N GLY A 41 5.84 3.25 -3.66
CA GLY A 41 6.67 2.76 -2.57
C GLY A 41 7.57 1.55 -2.84
N GLN A 42 7.55 0.96 -4.04
CA GLN A 42 8.06 -0.41 -4.26
C GLN A 42 7.53 -1.38 -3.17
N THR A 43 6.22 -1.33 -2.96
CA THR A 43 5.56 -1.96 -1.83
C THR A 43 5.67 -3.48 -1.91
N ALA A 44 6.37 -4.08 -0.95
CA ALA A 44 6.53 -5.53 -0.85
C ALA A 44 5.27 -6.22 -0.30
N LEU A 45 4.46 -5.50 0.47
CA LEU A 45 3.16 -5.95 0.97
C LEU A 45 2.21 -4.77 1.19
N ALA A 46 1.04 -4.82 0.55
CA ALA A 46 -0.09 -3.94 0.86
C ALA A 46 -1.02 -4.61 1.87
N VAL A 47 -1.42 -3.89 2.92
CA VAL A 47 -2.37 -4.37 3.92
C VAL A 47 -3.65 -3.56 3.81
N TYR A 48 -4.75 -4.22 3.47
CA TYR A 48 -6.07 -3.59 3.37
C TYR A 48 -6.92 -3.92 4.59
N ASN A 49 -7.74 -2.98 5.04
CA ASN A 49 -8.64 -3.19 6.18
C ASN A 49 -9.91 -4.02 5.82
N SER A 50 -10.19 -4.20 4.54
CA SER A 50 -11.41 -4.84 4.05
C SER A 50 -11.24 -5.39 2.63
N LEU A 51 -12.12 -6.33 2.26
CA LEU A 51 -12.21 -6.84 0.89
C LEU A 51 -12.68 -5.75 -0.09
N TRP A 52 -13.57 -4.85 0.36
CA TRP A 52 -13.99 -3.71 -0.45
C TRP A 52 -12.81 -2.82 -0.82
N MET A 53 -11.96 -2.49 0.15
CA MET A 53 -10.77 -1.69 -0.12
C MET A 53 -9.77 -2.38 -1.06
N GLN A 54 -9.63 -3.70 -0.97
CA GLN A 54 -8.83 -4.47 -1.93
C GLN A 54 -9.38 -4.32 -3.35
N ALA A 55 -10.70 -4.44 -3.53
CA ALA A 55 -11.35 -4.26 -4.83
C ALA A 55 -11.15 -2.85 -5.40
N GLU A 56 -11.26 -1.81 -4.56
CA GLU A 56 -10.96 -0.42 -4.97
C GLU A 56 -9.50 -0.24 -5.41
N ALA A 57 -8.56 -0.89 -4.72
CA ALA A 57 -7.15 -0.89 -5.14
C ALA A 57 -6.95 -1.62 -6.47
N GLU A 58 -7.67 -2.72 -6.73
CA GLU A 58 -7.62 -3.43 -8.01
C GLU A 58 -8.14 -2.56 -9.16
N LEU A 59 -9.24 -1.82 -8.95
CA LEU A 59 -9.75 -0.84 -9.90
C LEU A 59 -8.72 0.26 -10.16
N PHE A 60 -8.14 0.85 -9.11
CA PHE A 60 -7.07 1.83 -9.25
C PHE A 60 -5.94 1.27 -10.12
N PHE A 61 -5.44 0.06 -9.83
CA PHE A 61 -4.32 -0.54 -10.57
C PHE A 61 -4.68 -1.10 -11.94
N ALA A 62 -5.95 -1.12 -12.35
CA ALA A 62 -6.33 -1.48 -13.71
C ALA A 62 -5.82 -0.45 -14.73
N GLU A 63 -5.66 0.81 -14.30
CA GLU A 63 -5.23 1.93 -15.14
C GLU A 63 -3.69 2.13 -15.16
N TYR A 64 -2.93 1.35 -14.38
CA TYR A 64 -1.48 1.55 -14.24
C TYR A 64 -0.67 0.30 -14.66
N PRO A 65 0.62 0.50 -15.02
CA PRO A 65 1.51 -0.63 -15.32
C PRO A 65 1.62 -1.63 -14.18
N LYS A 66 1.79 -2.92 -14.49
CA LYS A 66 1.96 -3.97 -13.48
C LYS A 66 3.14 -3.72 -12.52
N SER A 67 4.16 -2.98 -12.97
CA SER A 67 5.36 -2.67 -12.19
C SER A 67 5.11 -1.77 -10.98
N VAL A 68 4.00 -1.03 -10.93
CA VAL A 68 3.67 -0.18 -9.77
C VAL A 68 2.80 -0.90 -8.73
N ARG A 69 2.37 -2.12 -9.01
CA ARG A 69 1.55 -2.92 -8.09
C ARG A 69 2.39 -3.41 -6.91
N PRO A 70 1.79 -3.56 -5.71
CA PRO A 70 2.46 -4.21 -4.61
C PRO A 70 2.78 -5.68 -4.95
N ALA A 71 3.91 -6.19 -4.48
CA ALA A 71 4.32 -7.58 -4.76
C ALA A 71 3.37 -8.61 -4.14
N ARG A 72 2.78 -8.28 -2.99
CA ARG A 72 1.81 -9.11 -2.26
C ARG A 72 0.75 -8.20 -1.64
N SER A 73 -0.40 -8.77 -1.33
CA SER A 73 -1.42 -8.11 -0.52
C SER A 73 -1.99 -9.04 0.55
N LEU A 74 -2.51 -8.45 1.62
CA LEU A 74 -3.21 -9.14 2.71
C LEU A 74 -4.39 -8.28 3.15
N VAL A 75 -5.51 -8.92 3.47
CA VAL A 75 -6.66 -8.25 4.10
C VAL A 75 -6.66 -8.58 5.59
N VAL A 76 -6.61 -7.55 6.43
CA VAL A 76 -6.70 -7.65 7.88
C VAL A 76 -7.94 -6.87 8.32
N ARG A 77 -8.99 -7.59 8.72
CA ARG A 77 -10.22 -6.96 9.23
C ARG A 77 -10.00 -6.57 10.70
N PRO A 78 -10.05 -5.28 11.07
CA PRO A 78 -9.97 -4.89 12.48
C PRO A 78 -11.18 -5.45 13.24
N PRO A 79 -11.02 -5.83 14.51
CA PRO A 79 -12.14 -6.25 15.33
C PRO A 79 -13.12 -5.08 15.51
N VAL A 80 -14.41 -5.37 15.35
CA VAL A 80 -15.50 -4.43 15.63
C VAL A 80 -16.15 -4.91 16.92
N PHE A 81 -16.05 -4.12 17.98
CA PHE A 81 -16.64 -4.40 19.30
C PHE A 81 -17.84 -3.48 19.54
#